data_AF-A0AAP2W8I1-F1
#
_entry.id   AF-A0AAP2W8I1-F1
#
_cell.length_a   1.000
_cell.length_b   1.000
_cell.length_c   1.000
_cell.angle_alpha   90.00
_cell.angle_beta   90.00
_cell.angle_gamma   90.00
#
_symmetry.space_group_name_H-M   'P 1'
#
loop_
_entity.id
_entity.type
_entity.pdbx_description
1 polymer ?
#
loop_
_entity_poly.entity_id
_entity_poly.type
_entity_poly.pdbx_seq_one_letter_code
_entity_poly.pdbx_strand_id
1 'polypeptide(L)' 'MVGEKMPVQKNEKDKNKKQVLLRLSPALWNELAQWAEDDFRSINGQIEYLLTEAVRGRKKGGKREEL' A
#
# COMPACT_ATOMS: atom_id res chain seq x y z
N MET A 1 17.59 -26.55 21.47
CA MET A 1 17.33 -26.41 20.02
C MET A 1 17.13 -24.93 19.73
N VAL A 2 18.13 -24.26 19.16
CA VAL A 2 18.02 -22.86 18.73
C VAL A 2 17.35 -22.89 17.37
N GLY A 3 16.13 -22.37 17.26
CA GLY A 3 15.40 -22.30 16.00
C GLY A 3 16.10 -21.32 15.06
N GLU A 4 16.94 -21.83 14.17
CA GLU A 4 17.42 -21.06 13.02
C GLU A 4 16.20 -20.64 12.20
N LYS A 5 15.95 -19.32 12.14
CA LYS A 5 14.94 -18.78 11.25
C LYS A 5 15.37 -19.08 9.81
N MET A 6 14.53 -19.82 9.09
CA MET A 6 14.71 -20.05 7.66
C MET A 6 14.86 -18.71 6.93
N PRO A 7 15.85 -18.56 6.02
CA PRO A 7 16.01 -17.32 5.28
C PRO A 7 14.78 -17.12 4.38
N VAL A 8 14.03 -16.05 4.63
CA VAL A 8 12.94 -15.64 3.74
C VAL A 8 13.56 -15.23 2.42
N GLN A 9 13.33 -16.03 1.37
CA GLN A 9 13.78 -15.73 0.01
C GLN A 9 13.06 -14.47 -0.48
N LYS A 10 13.75 -13.34 -0.44
CA LYS A 10 13.22 -12.05 -0.91
C LYS A 10 13.22 -12.03 -2.43
N ASN A 11 12.04 -12.04 -3.05
CA ASN A 11 11.89 -12.06 -4.51
C ASN A 11 12.52 -10.82 -5.15
N GLU A 12 13.16 -10.97 -6.32
CA GLU A 12 13.84 -9.86 -7.01
C GLU A 12 12.90 -8.69 -7.36
N LYS A 13 11.60 -8.96 -7.56
CA LYS A 13 10.58 -7.92 -7.75
C LYS A 13 10.44 -7.00 -6.54
N ASP A 14 10.68 -7.49 -5.32
CA ASP A 14 10.65 -6.67 -4.10
C ASP A 14 11.85 -5.74 -4.01
N LYS A 15 12.99 -6.08 -4.65
CA LYS A 15 14.17 -5.19 -4.71
C LYS A 15 13.89 -3.91 -5.48
N ASN A 16 12.90 -3.92 -6.38
CA ASN A 16 12.58 -2.77 -7.23
C ASN A 16 11.53 -1.82 -6.63
N LYS A 17 10.92 -2.19 -5.48
CA LYS A 17 9.99 -1.30 -4.77
C LYS A 17 10.78 -0.24 -4.01
N LYS A 18 10.57 1.04 -4.36
CA LYS A 18 11.15 2.16 -3.60
C LYS A 18 10.44 2.29 -2.25
N GLN A 19 11.20 2.20 -1.16
CA GLN A 19 10.69 2.47 0.18
C GLN A 19 10.65 3.98 0.44
N VAL A 20 9.53 4.45 0.96
CA VAL A 20 9.31 5.86 1.30
C VAL A 20 8.78 5.94 2.72
N LEU A 21 9.32 6.85 3.53
CA LEU A 21 8.75 7.17 4.84
C LEU A 21 7.52 8.05 4.66
N LEU A 22 6.37 7.57 5.11
CA LEU A 22 5.11 8.30 5.06
C LEU A 22 4.73 8.75 6.48
N ARG A 23 4.38 10.03 6.63
CA ARG A 23 3.85 10.58 7.88
C ARG A 23 2.34 10.64 7.75
N LEU A 24 1.63 9.93 8.61
CA LEU A 24 0.17 9.90 8.69
C LEU A 24 -0.26 10.36 10.07
N SER A 25 -1.42 11.02 10.15
CA SER A 25 -2.08 11.21 11.44
C SER A 25 -2.55 9.84 11.97
N PRO A 26 -2.64 9.65 13.29
CA PRO A 26 -3.13 8.39 13.85
C PRO A 26 -4.54 8.02 13.38
N ALA A 27 -5.43 9.02 13.24
CA ALA A 27 -6.80 8.81 12.75
C ALA A 27 -6.81 8.24 11.33
N LEU A 28 -6.04 8.84 10.41
CA LEU A 28 -5.96 8.36 9.04
C LEU A 28 -5.33 6.97 8.95
N TRP A 29 -4.34 6.68 9.79
CA TRP A 29 -3.79 5.31 9.86
C TRP A 29 -4.87 4.31 10.24
N ASN A 30 -5.70 4.61 11.25
CA ASN A 30 -6.73 3.69 11.72
C ASN A 30 -7.80 3.43 10.64
N GLU A 31 -8.24 4.48 9.94
CA GLU A 31 -9.18 4.35 8.84
C GLU A 31 -8.62 3.47 7.71
N LEU A 32 -7.35 3.67 7.34
CA LEU A 32 -6.69 2.85 6.33
C LEU A 32 -6.51 1.39 6.77
N ALA A 33 -6.22 1.17 8.05
CA ALA A 33 -6.06 -0.17 8.60
C ALA A 33 -7.38 -0.94 8.63
N GLN A 34 -8.47 -0.30 9.08
CA GLN A 34 -9.80 -0.88 9.07
C GLN A 34 -10.25 -1.22 7.64
N TRP A 35 -10.06 -0.31 6.69
CA TRP A 35 -10.40 -0.58 5.30
C TRP A 35 -9.56 -1.72 4.70
N ALA A 36 -8.27 -1.78 5.03
CA ALA A 36 -7.44 -2.90 4.62
C ALA A 36 -7.95 -4.24 5.18
N GLU A 37 -8.40 -4.26 6.43
CA GLU A 37 -8.98 -5.45 7.08
C GLU A 37 -10.28 -5.88 6.40
N ASP A 38 -11.20 -4.94 6.13
CA ASP A 38 -12.47 -5.20 5.44
C ASP A 38 -12.26 -5.82 4.05
N ASP A 39 -11.20 -5.41 3.34
CA ASP A 39 -10.84 -5.94 2.02
C ASP A 39 -9.90 -7.16 2.08
N PHE A 40 -9.58 -7.70 3.27
CA PHE A 40 -8.62 -8.78 3.50
C PHE A 40 -7.24 -8.51 2.87
N ARG A 41 -6.76 -7.27 2.97
CA ARG A 41 -5.48 -6.79 2.42
C ARG A 41 -4.53 -6.36 3.54
N SER A 42 -3.22 -6.42 3.24
CA SER A 42 -2.23 -5.75 4.11
C SER A 42 -2.34 -4.24 4.00
N ILE A 43 -1.99 -3.51 5.06
CA ILE A 43 -2.02 -2.04 5.06
C ILE A 43 -1.11 -1.43 3.97
N ASN A 44 0.06 -2.03 3.71
CA ASN A 44 0.93 -1.59 2.62
C ASN A 44 0.30 -1.82 1.25
N GLY A 45 -0.40 -2.95 1.08
CA GLY A 45 -1.14 -3.24 -0.15
C GLY A 45 -2.30 -2.26 -0.35
N GLN A 46 -2.98 -1.86 0.72
CA GLN A 46 -4.04 -0.86 0.67
C GLN A 46 -3.51 0.52 0.27
N ILE A 47 -2.40 0.95 0.87
CA ILE A 47 -1.73 2.21 0.50
C ILE A 47 -1.28 2.18 -0.97
N GLU A 48 -0.68 1.08 -1.43
CA GLU A 48 -0.25 0.90 -2.82
C GLU A 48 -1.43 0.99 -3.80
N TYR A 49 -2.57 0.37 -3.46
CA TYR A 49 -3.80 0.44 -4.24
C TYR A 49 -4.33 1.87 -4.35
N LEU A 50 -4.47 2.58 -3.21
CA LEU A 50 -5.01 3.95 -3.19
C LEU A 50 -4.13 4.92 -3.96
N LEU A 51 -2.80 4.84 -3.81
CA LEU A 51 -1.88 5.68 -4.57
C LEU A 51 -1.95 5.38 -6.06
N THR A 52 -2.09 4.10 -6.43
CA THR A 52 -2.25 3.70 -7.83
C THR A 52 -3.53 4.26 -8.43
N GLU A 53 -4.66 4.13 -7.73
CA GLU A 53 -5.93 4.68 -8.18
C GLU A 53 -5.92 6.20 -8.26
N ALA A 54 -5.31 6.89 -7.29
CA ALA A 54 -5.15 8.35 -7.32
C ALA A 54 -4.33 8.81 -8.54
N VAL A 55 -3.23 8.11 -8.86
CA VAL A 55 -2.41 8.43 -10.04
C VAL A 55 -3.13 8.09 -11.34
N ARG A 56 -3.84 6.94 -11.41
CA ARG A 56 -4.65 6.56 -12.59
C ARG A 56 -5.77 7.56 -12.81
N GLY A 57 -6.45 7.97 -11.74
CA GLY A 57 -7.47 9.01 -11.73
C GLY A 57 -6.92 10.33 -12.22
N ARG A 58 -5.74 10.77 -11.74
CA ARG A 58 -5.08 11.99 -12.24
C ARG A 58 -4.73 11.91 -13.72
N LYS A 59 -4.19 10.78 -14.19
CA LYS A 59 -3.80 10.58 -15.59
C LYS A 59 -5.01 10.57 -16.54
N LYS A 60 -6.14 10.02 -16.09
CA LYS A 60 -7.41 10.04 -16.83
C LYS A 60 -8.15 11.38 -16.67
N GLY A 61 -7.95 12.04 -15.54
CA GLY A 61 -8.63 13.26 -15.08
C GLY A 61 -8.12 14.58 -15.68
N GLY A 62 -7.45 14.55 -16.82
CA GLY A 62 -7.57 15.64 -17.80
C GLY A 62 -9.00 15.76 -18.37
N LYS A 63 -9.83 14.74 -18.13
CA LYS A 63 -11.30 14.80 -18.19
C LYS A 63 -11.85 14.25 -16.88
N ARG A 64 -12.05 15.11 -15.89
CA ARG A 64 -12.96 14.78 -14.79
C ARG A 64 -14.34 15.28 -15.23
N GLU A 65 -15.05 14.41 -15.93
CA GLU A 65 -16.48 14.59 -16.15
C GLU A 65 -17.17 14.51 -14.79
N GLU A 66 -18.06 15.47 -14.60
CA GLU A 66 -18.91 15.69 -13.44
C GLU A 66 -19.71 14.44 -13.10
N LEU A 67 -19.77 14.13 -11.80
CA LEU A 67 -20.90 13.48 -11.16
C LEU A 67 -21.16 14.21 -9.84
#